data_AF-A0A848VNQ8-F1
#
_entry.id   AF-A0A848VNQ8-F1
#
_cell.length_a   1.000
_cell.length_b   1.000
_cell.length_c   1.000
_cell.angle_alpha   90.00
_cell.angle_beta   90.00
_cell.angle_gamma   90.00
#
_symmetry.space_group_name_H-M   'P 1'
#
loop_
_entity.id
_entity.type
_entity.pdbx_description
1 polymer ?
#
loop_
_entity_poly.entity_id
_entity_poly.type
_entity_poly.pdbx_seq_one_letter_code
_entity_poly.pdbx_strand_id
1 'polypeptide(L)'
;MRLIALIILLMVTAPVMGQERSSVQRLQTQDLTAEPLPAQRLAARIEAAEPGATLTIPAGTYAGEVLIITKPITLIGQNWPVLDGEGARGMIEVLADSVTIEGFVFRNTGITFMDDRAALKFTDSRGCRVAGNRFEETFFGVYLARVDGCEVVDNTIGTTPDRESNGGNAIHSWYSRNLDVHRNEVSGHRDGIYLEFTEDSRVSGNTSSDNLRYGLHFMFSDRCAYHDNTFERNGAGVAVMYADDVEMRGNLFSESWGSSSFGLLLKEIKGGSVSGNTFAGNSIALHVESTDRLDFEGNRFERNGWAVRVMADASDNRFVGNSFVRNTFDVSTNSRRTSGSVFEANY
;
A
#
# COMPACT_ATOMS: atom_id res chain seq x y z
N MET A 1 20.48 -18.30 -41.15
CA MET A 1 21.44 -17.27 -41.60
C MET A 1 21.96 -16.59 -40.34
N ARG A 2 23.04 -17.05 -39.68
CA ARG A 2 24.47 -16.79 -39.99
C ARG A 2 24.70 -15.40 -40.59
N LEU A 3 25.26 -14.46 -39.82
CA LEU A 3 26.67 -14.07 -40.00
C LEU A 3 27.21 -13.23 -38.83
N ILE A 4 28.29 -13.77 -38.27
CA ILE A 4 29.34 -13.12 -37.49
C ILE A 4 30.20 -12.28 -38.45
N ALA A 5 30.66 -11.09 -38.05
CA ALA A 5 31.80 -10.42 -38.69
C ALA A 5 32.67 -9.72 -37.62
N LEU A 6 33.73 -10.42 -37.23
CA LEU A 6 34.98 -9.94 -36.66
C LEU A 6 35.88 -9.41 -37.82
N ILE A 7 37.01 -8.73 -37.49
CA ILE A 7 38.24 -8.43 -38.30
C ILE A 7 38.32 -6.97 -38.81
N ILE A 8 39.39 -6.17 -38.70
CA ILE A 8 40.78 -6.31 -38.22
C ILE A 8 41.38 -4.93 -37.84
N LEU A 9 42.38 -5.01 -36.97
CA LEU A 9 43.38 -4.03 -36.53
C LEU A 9 44.24 -3.42 -37.66
N LEU A 10 44.53 -2.10 -37.59
CA LEU A 10 45.72 -1.53 -38.24
C LEU A 10 46.33 -0.43 -37.37
N MET A 11 47.61 -0.64 -37.06
CA MET A 11 48.48 0.23 -36.25
C MET A 11 48.85 1.51 -37.00
N VAL A 12 48.86 2.64 -36.28
CA VAL A 12 49.76 3.77 -36.57
C VAL A 12 50.37 4.23 -35.25
N THR A 13 51.70 4.24 -35.23
CA THR A 13 52.59 4.69 -34.16
C THR A 13 52.84 6.19 -34.25
N ALA A 14 52.82 6.90 -33.12
CA ALA A 14 53.67 8.08 -32.86
C ALA A 14 53.72 8.38 -31.34
N PRO A 15 54.87 8.83 -30.81
CA PRO A 15 55.12 8.89 -29.37
C PRO A 15 54.72 10.23 -28.75
N VAL A 16 54.27 10.22 -27.50
CA VAL A 16 54.27 11.42 -26.65
C VAL A 16 54.87 11.07 -25.29
N MET A 17 56.04 11.66 -25.04
CA MET A 17 56.65 11.81 -23.73
C MET A 17 55.75 12.69 -22.84
N GLY A 18 55.67 12.37 -21.55
CA GLY A 18 55.47 13.42 -20.55
C GLY A 18 54.60 13.06 -19.35
N GLN A 19 55.29 12.97 -18.21
CA GLN A 19 54.80 13.17 -16.85
C GLN A 19 54.00 12.05 -16.19
N GLU A 20 54.75 11.16 -15.51
CA GLU A 20 54.30 10.62 -14.23
C GLU A 20 53.97 11.77 -13.27
N ARG A 21 52.68 11.99 -13.01
CA ARG A 21 52.23 12.68 -11.81
C ARG A 21 51.65 11.64 -10.86
N SER A 22 52.42 11.32 -9.83
CA SER A 22 51.96 10.57 -8.68
C SER A 22 50.75 11.29 -8.07
N SER A 23 49.56 10.74 -8.29
CA SER A 23 48.38 11.11 -7.54
C SER A 23 48.37 10.25 -6.29
N VAL A 24 49.03 10.73 -5.23
CA VAL A 24 48.79 10.22 -3.88
C VAL A 24 47.35 10.62 -3.55
N GLN A 25 46.42 9.70 -3.77
CA GLN A 25 45.04 9.83 -3.34
C GLN A 25 45.07 9.86 -1.81
N ARG A 26 44.74 11.02 -1.23
CA ARG A 26 44.60 11.19 0.22
C ARG A 26 43.63 10.12 0.71
N LEU A 27 44.15 9.16 1.47
CA LEU A 27 43.34 8.37 2.39
C LEU A 27 42.62 9.38 3.29
N GLN A 28 41.30 9.47 3.16
CA GLN A 28 40.47 10.11 4.17
C GLN A 28 40.72 9.33 5.46
N THR A 29 41.45 9.94 6.38
CA THR A 29 41.57 9.46 7.75
C THR A 29 40.16 9.52 8.35
N GLN A 30 39.51 8.37 8.44
CA GLN A 30 38.35 8.18 9.31
C GLN A 30 38.81 8.54 10.72
N ASP A 31 38.25 9.62 11.26
CA ASP A 31 38.50 10.01 12.64
C ASP A 31 37.87 8.94 13.55
N LEU A 32 38.70 8.02 14.05
CA LEU A 32 38.32 6.89 14.91
C LEU A 32 37.89 7.34 16.32
N THR A 33 37.73 8.65 16.57
CA THR A 33 37.38 9.20 17.89
C THR A 33 35.95 9.74 18.01
N ALA A 34 35.19 9.83 16.90
CA ALA A 34 33.79 10.25 16.97
C ALA A 34 32.92 9.12 17.57
N GLU A 35 32.10 9.43 18.59
CA GLU A 35 31.11 8.45 19.05
C GLU A 35 30.20 8.03 17.89
N PRO A 36 29.85 6.73 17.76
CA PRO A 36 28.98 6.28 16.69
C PRO A 36 27.67 7.06 16.67
N LEU A 37 27.14 7.35 15.49
CA LEU A 37 25.84 8.00 15.37
C LEU A 37 24.75 7.15 16.02
N PRO A 38 23.63 7.73 16.51
CA PRO A 38 22.56 6.96 17.15
C PRO A 38 22.09 5.75 16.34
N ALA A 39 21.95 5.90 15.00
CA ALA A 39 21.58 4.81 14.10
C ALA A 39 22.61 3.67 14.06
N GLN A 40 23.91 4.00 14.07
CA GLN A 40 24.98 2.99 14.12
C GLN A 40 24.97 2.20 15.43
N ARG A 41 24.69 2.89 16.56
CA ARG A 41 24.52 2.21 17.86
C ARG A 41 23.30 1.30 17.85
N LEU A 42 22.20 1.73 17.24
CA LEU A 42 20.99 0.93 17.10
C LEU A 42 21.25 -0.32 16.25
N ALA A 43 21.90 -0.18 15.10
CA ALA A 43 22.30 -1.30 14.25
C ALA A 43 23.17 -2.31 15.01
N ALA A 44 24.18 -1.84 15.74
CA ALA A 44 25.04 -2.70 16.56
C ALA A 44 24.26 -3.41 17.68
N ARG A 45 23.27 -2.76 18.30
CA ARG A 45 22.40 -3.39 19.30
C ARG A 45 21.52 -4.48 18.71
N ILE A 46 20.97 -4.27 17.51
CA ILE A 46 20.19 -5.27 16.78
C ILE A 46 21.09 -6.46 16.42
N GLU A 47 22.29 -6.20 15.91
CA GLU A 47 23.24 -7.25 15.53
C GLU A 47 23.70 -8.07 16.75
N ALA A 48 23.93 -7.45 17.90
CA ALA A 48 24.34 -8.15 19.12
C ALA A 48 23.20 -8.88 19.83
N ALA A 49 21.94 -8.60 19.50
CA ALA A 49 20.80 -9.23 20.16
C ALA A 49 20.63 -10.70 19.76
N GLU A 50 20.26 -11.54 20.73
CA GLU A 50 19.89 -12.93 20.45
C GLU A 50 18.59 -13.01 19.63
N PRO A 51 18.42 -14.03 18.76
CA PRO A 51 17.14 -14.26 18.09
C PRO A 51 15.97 -14.35 19.07
N GLY A 52 14.89 -13.64 18.78
CA GLY A 52 13.70 -13.52 19.63
C GLY A 52 13.82 -12.48 20.75
N ALA A 53 14.95 -11.76 20.85
CA ALA A 53 15.12 -10.72 21.85
C ALA A 53 14.11 -9.56 21.66
N THR A 54 13.80 -8.89 22.76
CA THR A 54 13.06 -7.62 22.76
C THR A 54 14.02 -6.48 23.07
N LEU A 55 14.10 -5.50 22.17
CA LEU A 55 14.91 -4.30 22.34
C LEU A 55 14.02 -3.08 22.50
N THR A 56 14.19 -2.43 23.64
CA THR A 56 13.59 -1.14 23.91
C THR A 56 14.47 -0.01 23.39
N ILE A 57 13.92 0.85 22.55
CA ILE A 57 14.62 1.94 21.87
C ILE A 57 14.16 3.27 22.48
N PRO A 58 15.02 4.00 23.20
CA PRO A 58 14.64 5.26 23.84
C PRO A 58 14.40 6.35 22.79
N ALA A 59 13.72 7.42 23.19
CA ALA A 59 13.57 8.61 22.37
C ALA A 59 14.92 9.12 21.84
N GLY A 60 14.89 9.58 20.58
CA GLY A 60 16.04 10.08 19.86
C GLY A 60 15.77 10.08 18.37
N THR A 61 16.63 10.76 17.62
CA THR A 61 16.61 10.73 16.15
C THR A 61 17.72 9.81 15.67
N TYR A 62 17.34 8.82 14.88
CA TYR A 62 18.21 7.81 14.27
C TYR A 62 18.19 8.06 12.77
N ALA A 63 19.10 8.93 12.32
CA ALA A 63 19.41 9.15 10.91
C ALA A 63 20.67 8.35 10.54
N GLY A 64 20.66 7.71 9.38
CA GLY A 64 21.79 6.89 8.95
C GLY A 64 21.42 5.87 7.88
N GLU A 65 22.20 4.80 7.80
CA GLU A 65 21.94 3.69 6.86
C GLU A 65 20.67 2.92 7.21
N VAL A 66 20.12 2.23 6.21
CA VAL A 66 18.96 1.34 6.39
C VAL A 66 19.33 0.23 7.37
N LEU A 67 18.49 0.02 8.38
CA LEU A 67 18.64 -1.07 9.34
C LEU A 67 18.16 -2.37 8.70
N ILE A 68 19.04 -3.36 8.58
CA ILE A 68 18.71 -4.67 8.04
C ILE A 68 18.46 -5.64 9.19
N ILE A 69 17.26 -6.21 9.25
CA ILE A 69 16.86 -7.17 10.29
C ILE A 69 16.83 -8.57 9.67
N THR A 70 17.78 -9.42 10.07
CA THR A 70 18.00 -10.77 9.51
C THR A 70 17.67 -11.89 10.50
N LYS A 71 17.08 -11.55 11.65
CA LYS A 71 16.66 -12.50 12.69
C LYS A 71 15.35 -12.07 13.35
N PRO A 72 14.59 -13.03 13.92
CA PRO A 72 13.42 -12.71 14.72
C PRO A 72 13.79 -11.75 15.85
N ILE A 73 13.04 -10.66 16.01
CA ILE A 73 13.29 -9.66 17.04
C ILE A 73 12.06 -8.79 17.26
N THR A 74 11.90 -8.27 18.48
CA THR A 74 10.88 -7.27 18.80
C THR A 74 11.55 -5.94 19.11
N LEU A 75 11.23 -4.90 18.33
CA LEU A 75 11.68 -3.53 18.59
C LEU A 75 10.51 -2.72 19.16
N ILE A 76 10.71 -2.14 20.34
CA ILE A 76 9.72 -1.32 21.03
C ILE A 76 10.28 0.08 21.25
N GLY A 77 9.69 1.07 20.59
CA GLY A 77 10.00 2.48 20.79
C GLY A 77 9.42 2.99 22.11
N GLN A 78 10.25 3.68 22.89
CA GLN A 78 9.86 4.40 24.09
C GLN A 78 9.91 5.90 23.84
N ASN A 79 8.76 6.56 24.03
CA ASN A 79 8.60 7.99 23.80
C ASN A 79 8.92 8.39 22.34
N TRP A 80 8.45 7.60 21.38
CA TRP A 80 8.49 7.90 19.93
C TRP A 80 9.90 8.17 19.36
N PRO A 81 10.83 7.20 19.39
CA PRO A 81 12.06 7.30 18.62
C PRO A 81 11.78 7.53 17.13
N VAL A 82 12.54 8.43 16.54
CA VAL A 82 12.38 8.85 15.14
C VAL A 82 13.44 8.17 14.29
N LEU A 83 13.03 7.39 13.30
CA LEU A 83 13.86 6.89 12.21
C LEU A 83 13.71 7.84 11.02
N ASP A 84 14.79 8.49 10.61
CA ASP A 84 14.77 9.55 9.59
C ASP A 84 15.52 9.10 8.33
N GLY A 85 14.83 9.08 7.20
CA GLY A 85 15.38 8.69 5.90
C GLY A 85 16.05 9.85 5.16
N GLU A 86 16.04 11.07 5.74
CA GLU A 86 16.73 12.25 5.23
C GLU A 86 16.34 12.63 3.78
N GLY A 87 15.16 12.18 3.33
CA GLY A 87 14.67 12.39 1.97
C GLY A 87 15.38 11.55 0.89
N ALA A 88 16.15 10.53 1.27
CA ALA A 88 17.01 9.80 0.34
C ALA A 88 16.92 8.26 0.42
N ARG A 89 16.28 7.70 1.46
CA ARG A 89 16.31 6.26 1.74
C ARG A 89 15.14 5.79 2.62
N GLY A 90 14.93 4.48 2.66
CA GLY A 90 14.12 3.83 3.69
C GLY A 90 14.85 3.76 5.04
N MET A 91 14.20 3.14 6.05
CA MET A 91 14.76 3.09 7.41
C MET A 91 14.98 1.66 7.89
N ILE A 92 14.04 0.75 7.62
CA ILE A 92 14.17 -0.66 8.01
C ILE A 92 13.82 -1.57 6.82
N GLU A 93 14.68 -2.55 6.58
CA GLU A 93 14.39 -3.71 5.75
C GLU A 93 14.47 -4.99 6.58
N VAL A 94 13.40 -5.78 6.56
CA VAL A 94 13.26 -7.01 7.32
C VAL A 94 13.29 -8.20 6.36
N LEU A 95 14.20 -9.12 6.65
CA LEU A 95 14.47 -10.35 5.89
C LEU A 95 14.27 -11.60 6.76
N ALA A 96 13.48 -11.47 7.84
CA ALA A 96 13.34 -12.49 8.86
C ALA A 96 11.90 -12.64 9.35
N ASP A 97 11.57 -13.86 9.74
CA ASP A 97 10.29 -14.19 10.34
C ASP A 97 10.14 -13.61 11.75
N SER A 98 8.89 -13.45 12.20
CA SER A 98 8.51 -13.14 13.59
C SER A 98 9.17 -11.86 14.12
N VAL A 99 9.18 -10.82 13.28
CA VAL A 99 9.67 -9.48 13.65
C VAL A 99 8.50 -8.58 14.01
N THR A 100 8.61 -7.93 15.18
CA THR A 100 7.64 -6.93 15.66
C THR A 100 8.29 -5.55 15.72
N ILE A 101 7.62 -4.54 15.16
CA ILE A 101 8.04 -3.14 15.17
C ILE A 101 6.92 -2.28 15.76
N GLU A 102 7.16 -1.67 16.92
CA GLU A 102 6.13 -0.95 17.66
C GLU A 102 6.61 0.40 18.23
N GLY A 103 5.77 1.44 18.14
CA GLY A 103 5.98 2.71 18.84
C GLY A 103 7.05 3.65 18.25
N PHE A 104 7.32 3.55 16.94
CA PHE A 104 8.29 4.41 16.23
C PHE A 104 7.61 5.51 15.43
N VAL A 105 8.38 6.55 15.13
CA VAL A 105 8.09 7.50 14.05
C VAL A 105 9.05 7.21 12.90
N PHE A 106 8.52 6.97 11.71
CA PHE A 106 9.28 6.86 10.46
C PHE A 106 9.02 8.11 9.63
N ARG A 107 10.07 8.79 9.15
CA ARG A 107 9.85 10.00 8.35
C ARG A 107 10.86 10.32 7.27
N ASN A 108 10.40 11.02 6.24
CA ASN A 108 11.22 11.54 5.15
C ASN A 108 11.92 10.44 4.33
N THR A 109 11.18 9.52 3.70
CA THR A 109 11.83 8.57 2.78
C THR A 109 12.34 9.25 1.51
N GLY A 110 11.71 10.36 1.13
CA GLY A 110 11.89 11.02 -0.16
C GLY A 110 11.21 10.28 -1.31
N ILE A 111 10.99 11.00 -2.40
CA ILE A 111 10.31 10.54 -3.61
C ILE A 111 11.33 9.88 -4.55
N THR A 112 10.89 8.84 -5.26
CA THR A 112 11.71 8.08 -6.19
C THR A 112 10.86 7.53 -7.33
N PHE A 113 11.48 7.36 -8.49
CA PHE A 113 10.89 6.72 -9.67
C PHE A 113 11.71 5.50 -10.13
N MET A 114 12.76 5.17 -9.38
CA MET A 114 13.77 4.19 -9.77
C MET A 114 13.74 2.94 -8.89
N ASP A 115 13.25 3.05 -7.66
CA ASP A 115 13.22 1.98 -6.68
C ASP A 115 11.96 2.02 -5.81
N ASP A 116 11.64 0.88 -5.19
CA ASP A 116 10.53 0.72 -4.26
C ASP A 116 10.94 1.15 -2.84
N ARG A 117 11.16 2.46 -2.66
CA ARG A 117 11.62 3.00 -1.39
C ARG A 117 10.52 3.09 -0.36
N ALA A 118 10.62 2.26 0.68
CA ALA A 118 9.68 2.22 1.79
C ALA A 118 10.33 2.63 3.11
N ALA A 119 9.55 3.21 4.02
CA ALA A 119 10.00 3.49 5.37
C ALA A 119 10.29 2.19 6.13
N LEU A 120 9.37 1.23 6.04
CA LEU A 120 9.50 -0.10 6.59
C LEU A 120 9.15 -1.15 5.53
N LYS A 121 10.13 -1.98 5.16
CA LYS A 121 9.97 -3.03 4.17
C LYS A 121 10.15 -4.40 4.79
N PHE A 122 9.22 -5.32 4.53
CA PHE A 122 9.36 -6.75 4.80
C PHE A 122 9.49 -7.48 3.47
N THR A 123 10.46 -8.38 3.40
CA THR A 123 10.72 -9.21 2.22
C THR A 123 10.85 -10.66 2.66
N ASP A 124 10.12 -11.58 2.02
CA ASP A 124 10.22 -13.02 2.26
C ASP A 124 10.12 -13.39 3.75
N SER A 125 9.15 -12.79 4.46
CA SER A 125 9.04 -12.85 5.91
C SER A 125 7.66 -13.36 6.36
N ARG A 126 7.58 -14.03 7.51
CA ARG A 126 6.32 -14.57 8.05
C ARG A 126 6.05 -14.12 9.47
N GLY A 127 4.78 -14.01 9.86
CA GLY A 127 4.39 -13.73 11.24
C GLY A 127 4.86 -12.36 11.73
N CYS A 128 4.98 -11.37 10.84
CA CYS A 128 5.44 -10.04 11.20
C CYS A 128 4.33 -9.18 11.79
N ARG A 129 4.71 -8.21 12.62
CA ARG A 129 3.76 -7.29 13.25
C ARG A 129 4.26 -5.85 13.22
N VAL A 130 3.48 -4.96 12.62
CA VAL A 130 3.73 -3.52 12.56
C VAL A 130 2.62 -2.81 13.31
N ALA A 131 2.93 -2.28 14.49
CA ALA A 131 1.89 -1.81 15.40
C ALA A 131 2.13 -0.43 16.00
N GLY A 132 1.11 0.42 16.06
CA GLY A 132 1.19 1.64 16.86
C GLY A 132 2.31 2.59 16.42
N ASN A 133 2.68 2.60 15.13
CA ASN A 133 3.72 3.46 14.58
C ASN A 133 3.12 4.68 13.88
N ARG A 134 3.95 5.70 13.68
CA ARG A 134 3.63 6.90 12.89
C ARG A 134 4.54 6.98 11.68
N PHE A 135 3.98 7.26 10.52
CA PHE A 135 4.72 7.44 9.28
C PHE A 135 4.40 8.83 8.73
N GLU A 136 5.43 9.64 8.51
CA GLU A 136 5.32 11.05 8.15
C GLU A 136 6.14 11.32 6.88
N GLU A 137 5.53 11.86 5.83
CA GLU A 137 6.24 12.19 4.58
C GLU A 137 6.99 10.97 3.98
N THR A 138 6.28 9.84 3.97
CA THR A 138 6.76 8.59 3.37
C THR A 138 6.25 8.44 1.94
N PHE A 139 7.07 7.82 1.10
CA PHE A 139 6.71 7.42 -0.26
C PHE A 139 5.90 6.12 -0.21
N PHE A 140 6.55 5.00 0.15
CA PHE A 140 5.85 3.84 0.70
C PHE A 140 5.99 3.85 2.23
N GLY A 141 4.88 3.74 2.96
CA GLY A 141 4.90 3.64 4.43
C GLY A 141 5.38 2.25 4.87
N VAL A 142 4.49 1.27 4.74
CA VAL A 142 4.78 -0.15 4.98
C VAL A 142 4.70 -0.91 3.67
N TYR A 143 5.78 -1.59 3.30
CA TYR A 143 5.85 -2.45 2.11
C TYR A 143 6.00 -3.91 2.53
N LEU A 144 5.04 -4.76 2.16
CA LEU A 144 4.99 -6.19 2.41
C LEU A 144 5.20 -6.96 1.10
N ALA A 145 6.42 -7.44 0.86
CA ALA A 145 6.77 -8.20 -0.33
C ALA A 145 6.91 -9.69 0.01
N ARG A 146 6.02 -10.53 -0.55
CA ARG A 146 6.06 -11.99 -0.37
C ARG A 146 6.02 -12.41 1.10
N VAL A 147 5.07 -11.85 1.85
CA VAL A 147 4.92 -12.15 3.28
C VAL A 147 3.72 -13.06 3.55
N ASP A 148 3.73 -13.74 4.69
CA ASP A 148 2.65 -14.63 5.13
C ASP A 148 2.31 -14.43 6.61
N GLY A 149 1.04 -14.22 6.93
CA GLY A 149 0.59 -14.16 8.33
C GLY A 149 1.03 -12.89 9.05
N CYS A 150 1.11 -11.77 8.32
CA CYS A 150 1.56 -10.49 8.87
C CYS A 150 0.39 -9.59 9.28
N GLU A 151 0.59 -8.86 10.38
CA GLU A 151 -0.38 -7.91 10.94
C GLU A 151 0.15 -6.47 10.83
N VAL A 152 -0.67 -5.57 10.27
CA VAL A 152 -0.42 -4.11 10.24
C VAL A 152 -1.57 -3.42 10.95
N VAL A 153 -1.30 -2.88 12.13
CA VAL A 153 -2.33 -2.56 13.11
C VAL A 153 -2.11 -1.24 13.85
N ASP A 154 -3.18 -0.46 14.06
CA ASP A 154 -3.16 0.74 14.90
C ASP A 154 -2.06 1.77 14.50
N ASN A 155 -1.69 1.84 13.21
CA ASN A 155 -0.70 2.80 12.70
C ASN A 155 -1.37 4.06 12.13
N THR A 156 -0.65 5.20 12.19
CA THR A 156 -1.02 6.44 11.49
C THR A 156 -0.02 6.69 10.36
N ILE A 157 -0.47 6.76 9.12
CA ILE A 157 0.39 6.80 7.93
C ILE A 157 -0.02 7.96 7.01
N GLY A 158 0.72 9.07 7.07
CA GLY A 158 0.38 10.32 6.39
C GLY A 158 1.52 10.88 5.54
N THR A 159 1.16 11.50 4.42
CA THR A 159 2.10 12.18 3.51
C THR A 159 1.39 13.32 2.78
N THR A 160 2.12 14.28 2.22
CA THR A 160 1.54 15.44 1.50
C THR A 160 2.14 15.67 0.10
N PRO A 161 2.08 14.68 -0.82
CA PRO A 161 2.60 14.80 -2.17
C PRO A 161 1.89 15.91 -2.98
N ASP A 162 2.65 16.58 -3.83
CA ASP A 162 2.16 17.65 -4.71
C ASP A 162 1.32 17.13 -5.88
N ARG A 163 1.47 15.86 -6.26
CA ARG A 163 0.74 15.22 -7.38
C ARG A 163 0.77 13.69 -7.28
N GLU A 164 -0.17 13.04 -7.96
CA GLU A 164 -0.31 11.57 -7.97
C GLU A 164 0.96 10.83 -8.37
N SER A 165 1.68 11.30 -9.40
CA SER A 165 2.91 10.64 -9.87
C SER A 165 4.01 10.61 -8.82
N ASN A 166 3.95 11.50 -7.84
CA ASN A 166 4.96 11.66 -6.81
C ASN A 166 4.59 10.93 -5.51
N GLY A 167 3.39 10.36 -5.44
CA GLY A 167 2.94 9.59 -4.28
C GLY A 167 3.21 8.09 -4.47
N GLY A 168 3.72 7.46 -3.41
CA GLY A 168 3.65 6.01 -3.25
C GLY A 168 2.39 5.63 -2.46
N ASN A 169 2.37 4.41 -1.92
CA ASN A 169 1.21 3.87 -1.23
C ASN A 169 1.46 3.78 0.28
N ALA A 170 0.45 4.02 1.12
CA ALA A 170 0.64 4.04 2.58
C ALA A 170 0.97 2.63 3.10
N ILE A 171 0.13 1.65 2.75
CA ILE A 171 0.36 0.23 2.99
C ILE A 171 0.33 -0.48 1.64
N HIS A 172 1.42 -1.17 1.29
CA HIS A 172 1.56 -1.84 0.01
C HIS A 172 1.88 -3.32 0.20
N SER A 173 1.03 -4.19 -0.35
CA SER A 173 1.24 -5.64 -0.39
C SER A 173 1.45 -6.11 -1.82
N TRP A 174 2.46 -6.97 -1.99
CA TRP A 174 2.80 -7.59 -3.26
C TRP A 174 3.12 -9.08 -3.06
N TYR A 175 2.36 -9.98 -3.71
CA TYR A 175 2.51 -11.44 -3.62
C TYR A 175 2.44 -12.01 -2.21
N SER A 176 1.53 -11.51 -1.37
CA SER A 176 1.45 -11.90 0.04
C SER A 176 0.19 -12.73 0.34
N ARG A 177 0.10 -13.31 1.53
CA ARG A 177 -1.09 -14.05 1.96
C ARG A 177 -1.35 -13.94 3.45
N ASN A 178 -2.57 -14.27 3.87
CA ASN A 178 -2.95 -14.30 5.29
C ASN A 178 -2.63 -12.98 6.01
N LEU A 179 -2.81 -11.83 5.34
CA LEU A 179 -2.58 -10.53 5.93
C LEU A 179 -3.77 -10.10 6.79
N ASP A 180 -3.48 -9.40 7.88
CA ASP A 180 -4.48 -8.69 8.67
C ASP A 180 -4.08 -7.20 8.78
N VAL A 181 -4.77 -6.36 8.02
CA VAL A 181 -4.53 -4.91 7.97
C VAL A 181 -5.72 -4.22 8.63
N HIS A 182 -5.56 -3.74 9.86
CA HIS A 182 -6.71 -3.24 10.60
C HIS A 182 -6.45 -2.07 11.54
N ARG A 183 -7.49 -1.25 11.77
CA ARG A 183 -7.44 -0.08 12.66
C ARG A 183 -6.32 0.92 12.33
N ASN A 184 -5.90 1.01 11.07
CA ASN A 184 -4.95 2.02 10.63
C ASN A 184 -5.67 3.29 10.17
N GLU A 185 -5.00 4.43 10.32
CA GLU A 185 -5.38 5.72 9.75
C GLU A 185 -4.39 6.07 8.65
N VAL A 186 -4.85 6.13 7.39
CA VAL A 186 -3.98 6.41 6.23
C VAL A 186 -4.50 7.61 5.45
N SER A 187 -3.59 8.52 5.07
CA SER A 187 -3.99 9.73 4.34
C SER A 187 -2.93 10.27 3.40
N GLY A 188 -3.40 10.99 2.37
CA GLY A 188 -2.57 11.79 1.45
C GLY A 188 -1.67 11.01 0.50
N HIS A 189 -1.65 9.67 0.56
CA HIS A 189 -0.85 8.86 -0.35
C HIS A 189 -1.46 8.84 -1.75
N ARG A 190 -0.76 8.24 -2.72
CA ARG A 190 -1.36 7.96 -4.03
C ARG A 190 -2.52 6.98 -3.84
N ASP A 191 -2.22 5.81 -3.29
CA ASP A 191 -3.22 4.86 -2.81
C ASP A 191 -3.02 4.65 -1.30
N GLY A 192 -4.10 4.68 -0.51
CA GLY A 192 -4.02 4.48 0.94
C GLY A 192 -3.56 3.06 1.26
N ILE A 193 -4.37 2.07 0.89
CA ILE A 193 -4.03 0.65 1.03
C ILE A 193 -4.00 0.03 -0.37
N TYR A 194 -2.94 -0.69 -0.70
CA TYR A 194 -2.75 -1.34 -1.99
C TYR A 194 -2.45 -2.82 -1.81
N LEU A 195 -3.28 -3.69 -2.37
CA LEU A 195 -3.10 -5.14 -2.39
C LEU A 195 -3.01 -5.65 -3.84
N GLU A 196 -1.92 -6.33 -4.17
CA GLU A 196 -1.74 -6.98 -5.46
C GLU A 196 -1.18 -8.39 -5.31
N PHE A 197 -1.77 -9.34 -6.03
CA PHE A 197 -1.45 -10.78 -5.90
C PHE A 197 -1.53 -11.26 -4.44
N THR A 198 -2.53 -10.77 -3.70
CA THR A 198 -2.69 -11.03 -2.26
C THR A 198 -3.86 -11.98 -2.02
N GLU A 199 -3.67 -13.03 -1.22
CA GLU A 199 -4.70 -14.05 -1.00
C GLU A 199 -5.09 -14.19 0.48
N ASP A 200 -6.31 -14.67 0.74
CA ASP A 200 -6.76 -15.10 2.07
C ASP A 200 -6.57 -14.02 3.16
N SER A 201 -6.79 -12.75 2.81
CA SER A 201 -6.40 -11.59 3.62
C SER A 201 -7.57 -10.71 4.03
N ARG A 202 -7.41 -9.98 5.15
CA ARG A 202 -8.44 -9.12 5.73
C ARG A 202 -7.98 -7.67 5.86
N VAL A 203 -8.86 -6.74 5.48
CA VAL A 203 -8.69 -5.30 5.70
C VAL A 203 -9.86 -4.78 6.53
N SER A 204 -9.68 -4.41 7.80
CA SER A 204 -10.85 -4.04 8.62
C SER A 204 -10.69 -2.89 9.61
N GLY A 205 -11.74 -2.09 9.79
CA GLY A 205 -11.73 -0.97 10.73
C GLY A 205 -10.73 0.13 10.41
N ASN A 206 -10.22 0.21 9.18
CA ASN A 206 -9.28 1.25 8.78
C ASN A 206 -10.03 2.52 8.38
N THR A 207 -9.40 3.67 8.56
CA THR A 207 -9.80 4.95 7.97
C THR A 207 -8.79 5.32 6.91
N SER A 208 -9.24 5.43 5.66
CA SER A 208 -8.40 5.77 4.52
C SER A 208 -9.00 6.99 3.82
N SER A 209 -8.38 8.15 4.00
CA SER A 209 -8.97 9.41 3.56
C SER A 209 -8.01 10.32 2.82
N ASP A 210 -8.57 11.21 2.00
CA ASP A 210 -7.83 12.30 1.36
C ASP A 210 -6.63 11.80 0.53
N ASN A 211 -6.69 10.55 0.03
CA ASN A 211 -5.68 10.00 -0.88
C ASN A 211 -5.93 10.47 -2.31
N LEU A 212 -4.85 10.63 -3.07
CA LEU A 212 -4.92 11.24 -4.39
C LEU A 212 -5.67 10.39 -5.42
N ARG A 213 -5.55 9.06 -5.32
CA ARG A 213 -6.31 8.09 -6.12
C ARG A 213 -7.24 7.28 -5.22
N TYR A 214 -6.82 6.11 -4.76
CA TYR A 214 -7.74 5.17 -4.09
C TYR A 214 -7.54 5.13 -2.59
N GLY A 215 -8.63 5.03 -1.83
CA GLY A 215 -8.57 4.67 -0.42
C GLY A 215 -8.14 3.20 -0.23
N LEU A 216 -8.63 2.31 -1.08
CA LEU A 216 -8.16 0.93 -1.23
C LEU A 216 -8.06 0.57 -2.71
N HIS A 217 -6.91 0.04 -3.12
CA HIS A 217 -6.65 -0.46 -4.46
C HIS A 217 -6.32 -1.94 -4.39
N PHE A 218 -7.04 -2.74 -5.17
CA PHE A 218 -7.03 -4.19 -5.03
C PHE A 218 -6.99 -4.83 -6.42
N MET A 219 -5.93 -5.59 -6.73
CA MET A 219 -5.75 -6.26 -8.03
C MET A 219 -5.32 -7.72 -7.87
N PHE A 220 -5.90 -8.63 -8.65
CA PHE A 220 -5.44 -10.04 -8.72
C PHE A 220 -5.36 -10.73 -7.35
N SER A 221 -6.31 -10.44 -6.46
CA SER A 221 -6.22 -10.80 -5.05
C SER A 221 -7.48 -11.58 -4.64
N ASP A 222 -7.36 -12.86 -4.34
CA ASP A 222 -8.53 -13.75 -4.19
C ASP A 222 -8.85 -14.04 -2.72
N ARG A 223 -10.12 -14.37 -2.42
CA ARG A 223 -10.58 -14.83 -1.09
C ARG A 223 -10.24 -13.85 0.03
N CYS A 224 -10.35 -12.56 -0.28
CA CYS A 224 -10.10 -11.50 0.69
C CYS A 224 -11.41 -10.90 1.21
N ALA A 225 -11.32 -10.28 2.37
CA ALA A 225 -12.45 -9.61 3.01
C ALA A 225 -12.06 -8.20 3.44
N TYR A 226 -12.94 -7.23 3.23
CA TYR A 226 -12.75 -5.92 3.83
C TYR A 226 -14.01 -5.38 4.49
N HIS A 227 -13.89 -5.14 5.80
CA HIS A 227 -15.01 -4.94 6.71
C HIS A 227 -14.90 -3.66 7.53
N ASP A 228 -16.02 -2.97 7.69
CA ASP A 228 -16.16 -1.87 8.65
C ASP A 228 -15.10 -0.76 8.45
N ASN A 229 -14.62 -0.56 7.22
CA ASN A 229 -13.67 0.50 6.89
C ASN A 229 -14.38 1.79 6.49
N THR A 230 -13.69 2.91 6.66
CA THR A 230 -14.11 4.23 6.17
C THR A 230 -13.18 4.69 5.05
N PHE A 231 -13.75 4.90 3.86
CA PHE A 231 -13.07 5.46 2.69
C PHE A 231 -13.69 6.81 2.37
N GLU A 232 -12.98 7.90 2.67
CA GLU A 232 -13.55 9.25 2.67
C GLU A 232 -12.70 10.25 1.88
N ARG A 233 -13.32 11.06 1.02
CA ARG A 233 -12.64 12.15 0.28
C ARG A 233 -11.40 11.70 -0.52
N ASN A 234 -11.35 10.44 -0.94
CA ASN A 234 -10.33 9.95 -1.85
C ASN A 234 -10.69 10.34 -3.30
N GLY A 235 -9.68 10.53 -4.16
CA GLY A 235 -9.88 10.80 -5.59
C GLY A 235 -10.87 9.83 -6.25
N ALA A 236 -10.83 8.56 -5.86
CA ALA A 236 -11.89 7.56 -5.92
C ALA A 236 -11.84 6.72 -4.63
N GLY A 237 -12.97 6.23 -4.15
CA GLY A 237 -13.08 5.52 -2.87
C GLY A 237 -12.28 4.23 -2.89
N VAL A 238 -12.75 3.23 -3.65
CA VAL A 238 -12.12 1.91 -3.76
C VAL A 238 -12.20 1.37 -5.18
N ALA A 239 -11.14 0.69 -5.62
CA ALA A 239 -11.12 -0.07 -6.87
C ALA A 239 -10.70 -1.52 -6.60
N VAL A 240 -11.59 -2.46 -6.96
CA VAL A 240 -11.36 -3.91 -6.89
C VAL A 240 -11.38 -4.47 -8.30
N MET A 241 -10.28 -5.12 -8.69
CA MET A 241 -10.05 -5.56 -10.05
C MET A 241 -9.50 -6.99 -10.10
N TYR A 242 -10.03 -7.81 -11.03
CA TYR A 242 -9.49 -9.13 -11.36
C TYR A 242 -9.42 -10.07 -10.14
N ALA A 243 -10.53 -10.34 -9.46
CA ALA A 243 -10.54 -11.14 -8.23
C ALA A 243 -11.68 -12.16 -8.18
N ASP A 244 -11.47 -13.24 -7.44
CA ASP A 244 -12.47 -14.26 -7.12
C ASP A 244 -12.79 -14.24 -5.61
N ASP A 245 -14.08 -14.29 -5.28
CA ASP A 245 -14.63 -14.45 -3.93
C ASP A 245 -14.18 -13.37 -2.93
N VAL A 246 -14.72 -12.15 -3.06
CA VAL A 246 -14.38 -11.01 -2.18
C VAL A 246 -15.57 -10.59 -1.31
N GLU A 247 -15.40 -10.55 0.02
CA GLU A 247 -16.41 -10.06 0.97
C GLU A 247 -16.21 -8.58 1.29
N MET A 248 -17.24 -7.77 1.10
CA MET A 248 -17.21 -6.30 1.27
C MET A 248 -18.39 -5.91 2.17
N ARG A 249 -18.14 -5.74 3.46
CA ARG A 249 -19.23 -5.63 4.46
C ARG A 249 -19.11 -4.44 5.40
N GLY A 250 -20.20 -3.70 5.59
CA GLY A 250 -20.26 -2.66 6.62
C GLY A 250 -19.34 -1.45 6.39
N ASN A 251 -18.81 -1.27 5.18
CA ASN A 251 -17.91 -0.17 4.86
C ASN A 251 -18.69 1.12 4.58
N LEU A 252 -18.05 2.26 4.86
CA LEU A 252 -18.48 3.59 4.46
C LEU A 252 -17.64 4.06 3.28
N PHE A 253 -18.29 4.43 2.18
CA PHE A 253 -17.67 5.07 1.02
C PHE A 253 -18.29 6.45 0.84
N SER A 254 -17.53 7.51 1.10
CA SER A 254 -18.08 8.86 1.12
C SER A 254 -17.21 9.91 0.43
N GLU A 255 -17.91 10.85 -0.22
CA GLU A 255 -17.33 12.09 -0.74
C GLU A 255 -16.22 11.90 -1.80
N SER A 256 -16.27 10.83 -2.60
CA SER A 256 -15.43 10.69 -3.79
C SER A 256 -16.06 11.40 -5.00
N TRP A 257 -15.46 12.52 -5.39
CA TRP A 257 -15.95 13.44 -6.42
C TRP A 257 -15.00 13.58 -7.59
N GLY A 258 -15.55 13.53 -8.80
CA GLY A 258 -14.79 13.68 -10.05
C GLY A 258 -15.52 13.07 -11.24
N SER A 259 -15.02 13.33 -12.46
CA SER A 259 -15.60 12.80 -13.70
C SER A 259 -15.46 11.28 -13.85
N SER A 260 -14.42 10.73 -13.24
CA SER A 260 -14.08 9.31 -13.23
C SER A 260 -13.87 8.81 -11.79
N SER A 261 -14.67 9.33 -10.87
CA SER A 261 -14.61 9.01 -9.45
C SER A 261 -15.81 8.17 -9.03
N PHE A 262 -15.56 7.19 -8.17
CA PHE A 262 -16.56 6.24 -7.68
C PHE A 262 -16.33 5.99 -6.18
N GLY A 263 -17.39 5.67 -5.44
CA GLY A 263 -17.25 5.13 -4.08
C GLY A 263 -16.62 3.73 -4.12
N LEU A 264 -17.14 2.85 -4.98
CA LEU A 264 -16.61 1.53 -5.24
C LEU A 264 -16.68 1.20 -6.75
N LEU A 265 -15.55 0.83 -7.32
CA LEU A 265 -15.44 0.21 -8.63
C LEU A 265 -15.19 -1.29 -8.47
N LEU A 266 -16.04 -2.10 -9.12
CA LEU A 266 -15.85 -3.53 -9.30
C LEU A 266 -15.63 -3.81 -10.78
N LYS A 267 -14.48 -4.40 -11.11
CA LYS A 267 -14.13 -4.76 -12.47
C LYS A 267 -13.58 -6.17 -12.55
N GLU A 268 -14.21 -7.01 -13.36
CA GLU A 268 -13.75 -8.39 -13.57
C GLU A 268 -13.67 -9.17 -12.24
N ILE A 269 -14.78 -9.19 -11.52
CA ILE A 269 -14.92 -9.87 -10.22
C ILE A 269 -15.87 -11.05 -10.37
N LYS A 270 -15.49 -12.20 -9.83
CA LYS A 270 -16.31 -13.42 -9.85
C LYS A 270 -16.61 -13.85 -8.43
N GLY A 271 -17.89 -14.05 -8.11
CA GLY A 271 -18.31 -14.38 -6.75
C GLY A 271 -18.00 -13.30 -5.71
N GLY A 272 -18.50 -13.51 -4.50
CA GLY A 272 -18.35 -12.58 -3.39
C GLY A 272 -19.62 -11.78 -3.09
N SER A 273 -19.51 -10.87 -2.11
CA SER A 273 -20.67 -10.12 -1.62
C SER A 273 -20.32 -8.68 -1.28
N VAL A 274 -21.28 -7.79 -1.50
CA VAL A 274 -21.27 -6.39 -1.10
C VAL A 274 -22.48 -6.18 -0.21
N SER A 275 -22.30 -6.17 1.11
CA SER A 275 -23.42 -6.19 2.05
C SER A 275 -23.36 -5.15 3.17
N GLY A 276 -24.50 -4.53 3.48
CA GLY A 276 -24.63 -3.59 4.60
C GLY A 276 -23.71 -2.36 4.51
N ASN A 277 -23.20 -2.02 3.32
CA ASN A 277 -22.32 -0.86 3.13
C ASN A 277 -23.14 0.43 3.00
N THR A 278 -22.54 1.55 3.35
CA THR A 278 -23.11 2.90 3.13
C THR A 278 -22.30 3.65 2.08
N PHE A 279 -22.98 4.12 1.04
CA PHE A 279 -22.40 4.97 0.01
C PHE A 279 -23.03 6.36 0.07
N ALA A 280 -22.25 7.37 0.44
CA ALA A 280 -22.79 8.70 0.75
C ALA A 280 -22.07 9.82 -0.04
N GLY A 281 -22.82 10.55 -0.87
CA GLY A 281 -22.30 11.77 -1.47
C GLY A 281 -21.18 11.56 -2.50
N ASN A 282 -21.22 10.48 -3.28
CA ASN A 282 -20.24 10.19 -4.33
C ASN A 282 -20.75 10.63 -5.71
N SER A 283 -19.84 10.94 -6.64
CA SER A 283 -20.17 11.11 -8.07
C SER A 283 -20.91 9.88 -8.61
N ILE A 284 -20.33 8.71 -8.40
CA ILE A 284 -20.92 7.39 -8.66
C ILE A 284 -20.69 6.58 -7.39
N ALA A 285 -21.71 6.05 -6.73
CA ALA A 285 -21.48 5.25 -5.53
C ALA A 285 -20.89 3.89 -5.88
N LEU A 286 -21.57 3.11 -6.72
CA LEU A 286 -21.14 1.78 -7.13
C LEU A 286 -21.08 1.68 -8.66
N HIS A 287 -19.92 1.31 -9.20
CA HIS A 287 -19.70 1.00 -10.60
C HIS A 287 -19.35 -0.47 -10.77
N VAL A 288 -20.13 -1.19 -11.58
CA VAL A 288 -20.04 -2.65 -11.74
C VAL A 288 -19.79 -2.99 -13.21
N GLU A 289 -18.62 -3.53 -13.50
CA GLU A 289 -18.16 -3.89 -14.86
C GLU A 289 -17.68 -5.34 -14.90
N SER A 290 -18.17 -6.12 -15.87
CA SER A 290 -17.71 -7.50 -16.09
C SER A 290 -17.71 -8.38 -14.82
N THR A 291 -18.71 -8.24 -13.93
CA THR A 291 -18.83 -9.07 -12.72
C THR A 291 -19.74 -10.28 -12.93
N ASP A 292 -19.46 -11.40 -12.26
CA ASP A 292 -20.22 -12.64 -12.35
C ASP A 292 -20.63 -13.17 -10.97
N ARG A 293 -21.94 -13.30 -10.71
CA ARG A 293 -22.50 -13.91 -9.48
C ARG A 293 -22.09 -13.24 -8.17
N LEU A 294 -22.15 -11.90 -8.11
CA LEU A 294 -22.03 -11.17 -6.85
C LEU A 294 -23.40 -10.90 -6.21
N ASP A 295 -23.45 -10.99 -4.88
CA ASP A 295 -24.60 -10.63 -4.06
C ASP A 295 -24.44 -9.21 -3.47
N PHE A 296 -25.37 -8.32 -3.80
CA PHE A 296 -25.42 -6.93 -3.32
C PHE A 296 -26.62 -6.78 -2.38
N GLU A 297 -26.39 -6.85 -1.07
CA GLU A 297 -27.46 -7.00 -0.08
C GLU A 297 -27.51 -5.91 0.98
N GLY A 298 -28.67 -5.29 1.17
CA GLY A 298 -28.88 -4.37 2.30
C GLY A 298 -27.97 -3.14 2.31
N ASN A 299 -27.44 -2.73 1.15
CA ASN A 299 -26.60 -1.54 1.06
C ASN A 299 -27.46 -0.28 1.02
N ARG A 300 -26.89 0.81 1.52
CA ARG A 300 -27.55 2.11 1.60
C ARG A 300 -26.85 3.13 0.72
N PHE A 301 -27.54 3.60 -0.31
CA PHE A 301 -27.05 4.60 -1.25
C PHE A 301 -27.73 5.93 -0.98
N GLU A 302 -27.01 6.90 -0.42
CA GLU A 302 -27.54 8.22 -0.07
C GLU A 302 -26.84 9.38 -0.79
N ARG A 303 -27.63 10.30 -1.35
CA ARG A 303 -27.14 11.60 -1.88
C ARG A 303 -26.04 11.47 -2.93
N ASN A 304 -26.04 10.40 -3.72
CA ASN A 304 -25.06 10.20 -4.79
C ASN A 304 -25.53 10.83 -6.11
N GLY A 305 -24.59 11.10 -7.03
CA GLY A 305 -24.92 11.40 -8.42
C GLY A 305 -25.63 10.19 -9.05
N TRP A 306 -24.89 9.10 -9.23
CA TRP A 306 -25.46 7.78 -9.52
C TRP A 306 -25.28 6.87 -8.31
N ALA A 307 -26.34 6.21 -7.84
CA ALA A 307 -26.17 5.18 -6.80
C ALA A 307 -25.50 3.92 -7.37
N VAL A 308 -26.06 3.34 -8.44
CA VAL A 308 -25.48 2.15 -9.08
C VAL A 308 -25.40 2.33 -10.60
N ARG A 309 -24.23 2.03 -11.17
CA ARG A 309 -24.01 1.90 -12.61
C ARG A 309 -23.60 0.46 -12.90
N VAL A 310 -24.45 -0.29 -13.59
CA VAL A 310 -24.19 -1.69 -13.95
C VAL A 310 -24.00 -1.81 -15.46
N MET A 311 -22.82 -2.24 -15.87
CA MET A 311 -22.50 -2.47 -17.28
C MET A 311 -23.13 -3.76 -17.78
N ALA A 312 -23.43 -3.84 -19.07
CA ALA A 312 -24.17 -4.94 -19.69
C ALA A 312 -23.49 -6.31 -19.59
N ASP A 313 -22.17 -6.30 -19.41
CA ASP A 313 -21.32 -7.46 -19.23
C ASP A 313 -21.26 -7.96 -17.77
N ALA A 314 -21.90 -7.26 -16.82
CA ALA A 314 -22.10 -7.74 -15.46
C ALA A 314 -23.28 -8.74 -15.41
N SER A 315 -22.95 -10.03 -15.28
CA SER A 315 -23.89 -11.15 -15.36
C SER A 315 -24.25 -11.77 -14.01
N ASP A 316 -25.47 -12.28 -13.93
CA ASP A 316 -25.97 -13.13 -12.83
C ASP A 316 -25.77 -12.54 -11.41
N ASN A 317 -25.73 -11.22 -11.29
CA ASN A 317 -25.61 -10.52 -10.01
C ASN A 317 -26.97 -10.33 -9.34
N ARG A 318 -27.02 -10.33 -8.01
CA ARG A 318 -28.27 -10.21 -7.25
C ARG A 318 -28.25 -8.95 -6.38
N PHE A 319 -29.14 -8.00 -6.67
CA PHE A 319 -29.32 -6.79 -5.89
C PHE A 319 -30.58 -6.91 -5.05
N VAL A 320 -30.44 -7.13 -3.74
CA VAL A 320 -31.55 -7.44 -2.83
C VAL A 320 -31.59 -6.51 -1.62
N GLY A 321 -32.75 -5.94 -1.32
CA GLY A 321 -32.92 -5.22 -0.04
C GLY A 321 -32.15 -3.89 0.07
N ASN A 322 -31.64 -3.34 -1.04
CA ASN A 322 -30.86 -2.10 -1.00
C ASN A 322 -31.78 -0.87 -0.91
N SER A 323 -31.31 0.18 -0.24
CA SER A 323 -32.04 1.44 -0.04
C SER A 323 -31.43 2.57 -0.85
N PHE A 324 -32.24 3.27 -1.62
CA PHE A 324 -31.86 4.37 -2.51
C PHE A 324 -32.49 5.68 -2.03
N VAL A 325 -31.68 6.56 -1.44
CA VAL A 325 -32.18 7.76 -0.74
C VAL A 325 -31.59 9.02 -1.35
N ARG A 326 -32.42 9.82 -2.03
CA ARG A 326 -32.06 11.16 -2.53
C ARG A 326 -30.85 11.16 -3.48
N ASN A 327 -30.68 10.10 -4.27
CA ASN A 327 -29.69 10.12 -5.36
C ASN A 327 -30.24 10.92 -6.55
N THR A 328 -29.36 11.40 -7.42
CA THR A 328 -29.83 12.01 -8.69
C THR A 328 -30.36 10.93 -9.62
N PHE A 329 -29.68 9.79 -9.67
CA PHE A 329 -30.08 8.59 -10.39
C PHE A 329 -29.83 7.35 -9.52
N ASP A 330 -30.83 6.49 -9.37
CA ASP A 330 -30.68 5.29 -8.53
C ASP A 330 -29.91 4.18 -9.25
N VAL A 331 -30.37 3.76 -10.42
CA VAL A 331 -29.73 2.70 -11.20
C VAL A 331 -29.64 3.09 -12.67
N SER A 332 -28.50 2.82 -13.30
CA SER A 332 -28.33 2.96 -14.75
C SER A 332 -27.56 1.79 -15.34
N THR A 333 -27.79 1.54 -16.63
CA THR A 333 -27.09 0.52 -17.41
C THR A 333 -26.94 0.99 -18.87
N ASN A 334 -26.00 0.39 -19.61
CA ASN A 334 -25.76 0.67 -21.03
C ASN A 334 -26.44 -0.33 -21.98
N SER A 335 -27.34 -1.20 -21.48
CA SER A 335 -28.10 -2.18 -22.25
C SER A 335 -29.58 -2.19 -21.87
N ARG A 336 -30.44 -2.74 -22.74
CA ARG A 336 -31.87 -2.99 -22.43
C ARG A 336 -32.10 -4.28 -21.63
N ARG A 337 -31.07 -5.10 -21.45
CA ARG A 337 -31.12 -6.36 -20.70
C ARG A 337 -29.99 -6.38 -19.68
N THR A 338 -30.32 -6.77 -18.45
CA THR A 338 -29.36 -7.16 -17.43
C THR A 338 -29.04 -8.64 -17.67
N SER A 339 -27.78 -8.99 -17.88
CA SER A 339 -27.35 -10.33 -18.32
C SER A 339 -27.57 -11.40 -17.24
N GLY A 340 -28.82 -11.71 -16.90
CA GLY A 340 -29.19 -12.59 -15.79
C GLY A 340 -29.26 -11.90 -14.42
N SER A 341 -28.76 -10.66 -14.30
CA SER A 341 -28.78 -9.93 -13.02
C SER A 341 -30.20 -9.54 -12.58
N VAL A 342 -30.49 -9.73 -11.29
CA VAL A 342 -31.80 -9.59 -10.67
C VAL A 342 -31.81 -8.44 -9.66
N PHE A 343 -32.92 -7.70 -9.60
CA PHE A 343 -33.17 -6.63 -8.63
C PHE A 343 -34.48 -6.92 -7.87
N GLU A 344 -34.39 -7.21 -6.58
CA GLU A 344 -35.53 -7.63 -5.75
C GLU A 344 -35.60 -6.83 -4.45
N ALA A 345 -36.81 -6.42 -4.05
CA ALA A 345 -37.06 -5.73 -2.78
C ALA A 345 -36.10 -4.55 -2.50
N ASN A 346 -35.78 -3.77 -3.52
CA ASN A 346 -35.00 -2.52 -3.39
C ASN A 346 -35.97 -1.34 -3.20
N TYR A 347 -35.62 -0.37 -2.34
CA TYR A 347 -36.53 0.68 -1.86
C TYR A 347 -36.03 2.09 -2.13
#